data_AF-A0A1A0HDQ2-F1
#
_entry.id   AF-A0A1A0HDQ2-F1
#
_cell.length_a   1.000
_cell.length_b   1.000
_cell.length_c   1.000
_cell.angle_alpha   90.00
_cell.angle_beta   90.00
_cell.angle_gamma   90.00
#
_symmetry.space_group_name_H-M   'P 1'
#
loop_
_entity.id
_entity.type
_entity.pdbx_description
1 polymer ?
#
loop_
_entity_poly.entity_id
_entity_poly.type
_entity_poly.pdbx_seq_one_letter_code
_entity_poly.pdbx_strand_id
1 'polypeptide(L)'
;MRSQDIIIGGFGILIDAYFAIVNSAFVRTDGSVTFDGDFYIINFDKSSVELDMGGDLFLNFANFTLDSLLAESEPRVLIYYTNVFNNGDMFFGDSGNHSRALSIRASEILSNKGMMVFKRASGDKLQLNLGSTTHRHSILKNSGSICLYNTSWKIPKNIEKHGCITVGTGSILDFLLRYYDYISPFDQIIYLESDSEVRISGLKSPLATIPSIEVVGWSEDNKIILDTVIESTEKLVYSEDTGILSIFGTAEPIITLNIGKGYWGAAFRLLLDDYGSTLQYWMSVLGASRPSKCRCVTEFPKVPTTRPSS
;
A
#
# COMPACT_ATOMS: atom_id res chain seq x y z
N MET A 1 32.12 9.37 9.43
CA MET A 1 31.47 9.57 10.76
C MET A 1 31.27 8.20 11.39
N ARG A 2 31.48 8.04 12.70
CA ARG A 2 31.08 6.81 13.39
C ARG A 2 29.56 6.84 13.50
N SER A 3 28.88 5.94 12.80
CA SER A 3 27.47 5.70 13.07
C SER A 3 27.32 5.28 14.53
N GLN A 4 26.30 5.81 15.20
CA GLN A 4 25.90 5.38 16.54
C GLN A 4 24.67 4.49 16.43
N ASP A 5 24.71 3.36 17.13
CA ASP A 5 23.58 2.47 17.29
C ASP A 5 22.71 3.01 18.44
N ILE A 6 21.40 3.12 18.20
CA ILE A 6 20.43 3.62 19.17
C ILE A 6 19.53 2.46 19.56
N ILE A 7 19.58 2.08 20.85
CA ILE A 7 18.72 1.04 21.43
C ILE A 7 17.88 1.70 22.52
N ILE A 8 16.56 1.68 22.35
CA ILE A 8 15.59 2.26 23.27
C ILE A 8 14.65 1.14 23.72
N GLY A 9 14.33 1.07 25.02
CA GLY A 9 13.24 0.20 25.49
C GLY A 9 11.86 0.73 25.07
N GLY A 10 10.80 0.25 25.71
CA GLY A 10 9.47 0.80 25.51
C GLY A 10 9.45 2.28 25.91
N PHE A 11 8.93 3.15 25.03
CA PHE A 11 8.91 4.59 25.26
C PHE A 11 7.67 5.26 24.66
N GLY A 12 7.37 6.44 25.16
CA GLY A 12 6.30 7.29 24.62
C GLY A 12 6.81 8.67 24.25
N ILE A 13 6.23 9.26 23.20
CA ILE A 13 6.38 10.69 22.87
C ILE A 13 5.04 11.35 23.16
N LEU A 14 5.05 12.35 24.03
CA LEU A 14 3.85 13.10 24.42
C LEU A 14 3.42 14.06 23.31
N ILE A 15 2.15 14.49 23.37
CA ILE A 15 1.62 15.56 22.53
C ILE A 15 2.51 16.81 22.58
N ASP A 16 2.61 17.53 21.46
CA ASP A 16 3.44 18.73 21.27
C ASP A 16 4.95 18.51 21.49
N ALA A 17 5.40 17.26 21.63
CA ALA A 17 6.81 16.89 21.62
C ALA A 17 7.18 16.18 20.31
N TYR A 18 8.47 16.16 20.01
CA TYR A 18 9.01 15.31 18.96
C TYR A 18 10.32 14.66 19.39
N PHE A 19 10.63 13.53 18.79
CA PHE A 19 11.92 12.88 18.92
C PHE A 19 12.48 12.61 17.52
N ALA A 20 13.74 12.99 17.30
CA ALA A 20 14.38 12.88 15.99
C ALA A 20 15.72 12.15 16.11
N ILE A 21 15.88 11.10 15.33
CA ILE A 21 17.13 10.38 15.12
C ILE A 21 17.65 10.78 13.74
N VAL A 22 18.91 11.21 13.66
CA VAL A 22 19.52 11.69 12.42
C VAL A 22 20.80 10.92 12.12
N ASN A 23 20.90 10.34 10.93
CA ASN A 23 22.06 9.58 10.43
C ASN A 23 22.56 8.48 11.39
N SER A 24 21.63 7.70 11.94
CA SER A 24 21.96 6.49 12.68
C SER A 24 21.92 5.28 11.74
N ALA A 25 22.92 4.39 11.82
CA ALA A 25 22.92 3.15 11.05
C ALA A 25 22.05 2.05 11.65
N PHE A 26 21.73 2.14 12.93
CA PHE A 26 20.92 1.14 13.60
C PHE A 26 20.03 1.80 14.66
N VAL A 27 18.72 1.65 14.49
CA VAL A 27 17.71 2.08 15.45
C VAL A 27 16.91 0.85 15.85
N ARG A 28 16.96 0.52 17.13
CA ARG A 28 16.19 -0.59 17.69
C ARG A 28 15.32 -0.13 18.84
N THR A 29 14.09 -0.62 18.84
CA THR A 29 13.15 -0.41 19.93
C THR A 29 12.56 -1.74 20.39
N ASP A 30 12.66 -2.04 21.67
CA ASP A 30 12.07 -3.25 22.27
C ASP A 30 11.00 -2.88 23.30
N GLY A 31 9.84 -3.53 23.25
CA GLY A 31 8.71 -3.29 24.17
C GLY A 31 7.68 -2.32 23.59
N SER A 32 6.69 -1.94 24.40
CA SER A 32 5.56 -1.13 23.92
C SER A 32 5.95 0.32 23.62
N VAL A 33 5.49 0.84 22.48
CA VAL A 33 5.72 2.23 22.04
C VAL A 33 4.42 2.98 21.78
N THR A 34 4.39 4.26 22.17
CA THR A 34 3.24 5.15 21.95
C THR A 34 3.70 6.51 21.43
N PHE A 35 3.20 6.93 20.27
CA PHE A 35 3.54 8.21 19.64
C PHE A 35 2.31 9.13 19.64
N ASP A 36 2.15 9.94 20.69
CA ASP A 36 1.20 11.05 20.74
C ASP A 36 1.81 12.35 20.16
N GLY A 37 3.15 12.41 20.11
CA GLY A 37 3.93 13.40 19.38
C GLY A 37 4.79 12.77 18.28
N ASP A 38 5.47 13.60 17.50
CA ASP A 38 6.09 13.18 16.25
C ASP A 38 7.41 12.41 16.47
N PHE A 39 7.59 11.31 15.74
CA PHE A 39 8.83 10.53 15.72
C PHE A 39 9.46 10.55 14.33
N TYR A 40 10.72 10.95 14.26
CA TYR A 40 11.48 11.07 13.03
C TYR A 40 12.75 10.23 13.07
N ILE A 41 13.02 9.49 12.00
CA ILE A 41 14.27 8.83 11.70
C ILE A 41 14.67 9.30 10.31
N ILE A 42 15.73 10.10 10.22
CA ILE A 42 16.14 10.78 8.99
C ILE A 42 17.57 10.38 8.65
N ASN A 43 17.75 9.87 7.44
CA ASN A 43 19.04 9.46 6.91
C ASN A 43 19.27 10.08 5.54
N PHE A 44 20.49 10.58 5.32
CA PHE A 44 20.92 11.18 4.07
C PHE A 44 22.37 10.80 3.75
N ASP A 45 22.80 11.10 2.52
CA ASP A 45 24.12 10.77 1.97
C ASP A 45 24.41 9.27 2.08
N LYS A 46 25.65 8.88 2.42
CA LYS A 46 26.12 7.49 2.53
C LYS A 46 25.62 6.75 3.76
N SER A 47 24.57 7.24 4.42
CA SER A 47 24.07 6.67 5.67
C SER A 47 23.00 5.62 5.38
N SER A 48 23.26 4.36 5.74
CA SER A 48 22.22 3.32 5.78
C SER A 48 21.50 3.42 7.11
N VAL A 49 20.28 2.91 7.21
CA VAL A 49 19.59 2.72 8.49
C VAL A 49 18.95 1.34 8.52
N GLU A 50 19.25 0.59 9.56
CA GLU A 50 18.47 -0.58 9.94
C GLU A 50 17.57 -0.19 11.12
N LEU A 51 16.26 -0.23 10.86
CA LEU A 51 15.21 -0.03 11.85
C LEU A 51 14.63 -1.39 12.23
N ASP A 52 14.80 -1.76 13.50
CA ASP A 52 14.26 -2.99 14.09
C ASP A 52 13.40 -2.63 15.31
N MET A 53 12.09 -2.62 15.13
CA MET A 53 11.15 -2.31 16.20
C MET A 53 10.30 -3.54 16.52
N GLY A 54 10.24 -3.93 17.79
CA GLY A 54 9.33 -4.99 18.20
C GLY A 54 8.93 -4.95 19.67
N GLY A 55 7.89 -5.71 19.99
CA GLY A 55 7.31 -5.76 21.33
C GLY A 55 5.83 -6.09 21.30
N ASP A 56 5.12 -5.75 22.38
CA ASP A 56 3.72 -6.13 22.52
C ASP A 56 2.79 -5.15 21.78
N LEU A 57 3.02 -3.84 21.90
CA LEU A 57 2.11 -2.82 21.39
C LEU A 57 2.82 -1.66 20.68
N PHE A 58 2.36 -1.34 19.47
CA PHE A 58 2.71 -0.13 18.73
C PHE A 58 1.46 0.75 18.58
N LEU A 59 1.48 1.94 19.17
CA LEU A 59 0.42 2.95 19.03
C LEU A 59 1.00 4.20 18.35
N ASN A 60 0.44 4.58 17.20
CA ASN A 60 0.76 5.86 16.56
C ASN A 60 -0.49 6.74 16.46
N PHE A 61 -0.42 7.94 17.03
CA PHE A 61 -1.44 8.99 16.93
C PHE A 61 -0.92 10.26 16.24
N ALA A 62 0.39 10.33 15.95
CA ALA A 62 1.06 11.49 15.36
C ALA A 62 1.81 11.10 14.06
N ASN A 63 2.84 11.85 13.66
CA ASN A 63 3.69 11.46 12.54
C ASN A 63 4.77 10.47 12.98
N PHE A 64 4.83 9.32 12.32
CA PHE A 64 5.97 8.41 12.37
C PHE A 64 6.67 8.47 11.01
N THR A 65 7.89 9.01 10.96
CA THR A 65 8.60 9.24 9.69
C THR A 65 9.93 8.54 9.68
N LEU A 66 10.12 7.62 8.75
CA LEU A 66 11.42 7.14 8.31
C LEU A 66 11.71 7.76 6.94
N ASP A 67 12.55 8.79 6.90
CA ASP A 67 12.95 9.46 5.65
C ASP A 67 14.38 9.07 5.28
N SER A 68 14.52 8.16 4.32
CA SER A 68 15.79 7.82 3.67
C SER A 68 15.75 8.07 2.16
N LEU A 69 14.89 9.00 1.69
CA LEU A 69 14.75 9.30 0.26
C LEU A 69 16.01 9.90 -0.36
N LEU A 70 16.87 10.52 0.46
CA LEU A 70 18.16 11.12 0.05
C LEU A 70 19.37 10.29 0.46
N ALA A 71 19.16 9.07 0.97
CA ALA A 71 20.25 8.15 1.29
C ALA A 71 20.75 7.44 0.02
N GLU A 72 22.06 7.19 -0.06
CA GLU A 72 22.70 6.38 -1.10
C GLU A 72 22.55 4.88 -0.84
N SER A 73 22.16 4.50 0.38
CA SER A 73 22.07 3.11 0.82
C SER A 73 20.67 2.76 1.30
N GLU A 74 20.27 1.53 0.97
CA GLU A 74 18.96 0.97 1.24
C GLU A 74 18.74 0.77 2.75
N PRO A 75 17.66 1.29 3.34
CA PRO A 75 17.28 1.00 4.70
C PRO A 75 16.76 -0.44 4.81
N ARG A 76 16.95 -1.04 5.98
CA ARG A 76 16.27 -2.28 6.36
C ARG A 76 15.25 -1.95 7.41
N VAL A 77 13.98 -2.23 7.14
CA VAL A 77 12.87 -1.87 8.04
C VAL A 77 12.10 -3.11 8.44
N LEU A 78 12.13 -3.41 9.73
CA LEU A 78 11.36 -4.45 10.37
C LEU A 78 10.61 -3.86 11.56
N ILE A 79 9.29 -3.79 11.44
CA ILE A 79 8.39 -3.46 12.55
C ILE A 79 7.57 -4.72 12.82
N TYR A 80 7.78 -5.33 13.98
CA TYR A 80 7.13 -6.58 14.37
C TYR A 80 6.59 -6.53 15.80
N TYR A 81 5.29 -6.32 15.92
CA TYR A 81 4.61 -6.22 17.22
C TYR A 81 3.52 -7.27 17.37
N THR A 82 3.04 -7.52 18.59
CA THR A 82 1.81 -8.29 18.76
C THR A 82 0.62 -7.55 18.17
N ASN A 83 0.49 -6.26 18.50
CA ASN A 83 -0.57 -5.38 18.02
C ASN A 83 0.00 -4.05 17.48
N VAL A 84 -0.46 -3.64 16.30
CA VAL A 84 -0.08 -2.37 15.64
C VAL A 84 -1.35 -1.55 15.38
N PHE A 85 -1.43 -0.37 15.97
CA PHE A 85 -2.53 0.58 15.73
C PHE A 85 -1.98 1.90 15.21
N ASN A 86 -2.31 2.22 13.96
CA ASN A 86 -2.01 3.51 13.35
C ASN A 86 -3.28 4.36 13.24
N ASN A 87 -3.37 5.40 14.06
CA ASN A 87 -4.39 6.45 13.99
C ASN A 87 -3.83 7.78 13.47
N GLY A 88 -2.50 7.96 13.49
CA GLY A 88 -1.79 9.08 12.87
C GLY A 88 -1.30 8.78 11.45
N ASP A 89 -0.23 9.44 11.03
CA ASP A 89 0.33 9.28 9.70
C ASP A 89 1.73 8.65 9.77
N MET A 90 1.98 7.65 8.92
CA MET A 90 3.26 6.94 8.87
C MET A 90 3.89 7.12 7.48
N PHE A 91 5.17 7.44 7.44
CA PHE A 91 5.90 7.75 6.22
C PHE A 91 7.17 6.90 6.15
N PHE A 92 7.34 6.18 5.05
CA PHE A 92 8.45 5.29 4.81
C PHE A 92 9.09 5.59 3.47
N GLY A 93 10.26 6.21 3.52
CA GLY A 93 11.01 6.70 2.39
C GLY A 93 12.29 5.89 2.22
N ASP A 94 12.49 5.35 1.02
CA ASP A 94 13.65 4.53 0.64
C ASP A 94 14.27 5.07 -0.65
N SER A 95 15.57 4.86 -0.82
CA SER A 95 16.32 5.09 -2.05
C SER A 95 17.39 4.00 -2.20
N GLY A 96 17.70 3.61 -3.43
CA GLY A 96 18.75 2.63 -3.73
C GLY A 96 18.34 1.61 -4.79
N ASN A 97 19.33 0.92 -5.33
CA ASN A 97 19.18 0.13 -6.57
C ASN A 97 18.57 -1.27 -6.37
N HIS A 98 18.69 -1.88 -5.19
CA HIS A 98 18.09 -3.18 -4.92
C HIS A 98 16.87 -3.04 -4.02
N SER A 99 15.87 -3.88 -4.27
CA SER A 99 14.70 -3.92 -3.40
C SER A 99 14.92 -4.85 -2.20
N ARG A 100 15.15 -4.26 -1.02
CA ARG A 100 14.90 -4.95 0.26
C ARG A 100 13.44 -4.78 0.65
N ALA A 101 12.85 -5.81 1.25
CA ALA A 101 11.46 -5.72 1.65
C ALA A 101 11.30 -4.90 2.94
N LEU A 102 10.47 -3.86 2.89
CA LEU A 102 9.99 -3.16 4.08
C LEU A 102 8.90 -4.00 4.73
N SER A 103 9.05 -4.34 6.01
CA SER A 103 8.12 -5.23 6.70
C SER A 103 7.48 -4.55 7.90
N ILE A 104 6.15 -4.44 7.88
CA ILE A 104 5.33 -4.04 9.03
C ILE A 104 4.35 -5.16 9.29
N ARG A 105 4.55 -5.84 10.41
CA ARG A 105 3.84 -7.06 10.74
C ARG A 105 3.31 -7.02 12.16
N ALA A 106 2.07 -7.44 12.32
CA ALA A 106 1.52 -7.78 13.63
C ALA A 106 1.51 -9.32 13.78
N SER A 107 1.50 -9.86 15.00
CA SER A 107 1.17 -11.28 15.21
C SER A 107 -0.33 -11.51 15.40
N GLU A 108 -1.06 -10.49 15.90
CA GLU A 108 -2.50 -10.52 16.13
C GLU A 108 -3.25 -9.54 15.21
N ILE A 109 -3.13 -8.23 15.46
CA ILE A 109 -3.92 -7.19 14.76
C ILE A 109 -3.00 -6.10 14.21
N LEU A 110 -3.17 -5.78 12.92
CA LEU A 110 -2.69 -4.55 12.32
C LEU A 110 -3.91 -3.70 11.94
N SER A 111 -4.08 -2.55 12.57
CA SER A 111 -5.20 -1.64 12.33
C SER A 111 -4.70 -0.28 11.86
N ASN A 112 -5.08 0.12 10.66
CA ASN A 112 -4.81 1.43 10.08
C ASN A 112 -6.11 2.25 9.95
N LYS A 113 -6.17 3.39 10.65
CA LYS A 113 -7.21 4.41 10.51
C LYS A 113 -6.69 5.73 9.95
N GLY A 114 -5.39 6.00 10.09
CA GLY A 114 -4.75 7.17 9.49
C GLY A 114 -4.12 6.85 8.13
N MET A 115 -2.99 7.47 7.82
CA MET A 115 -2.30 7.29 6.53
C MET A 115 -1.02 6.47 6.69
N MET A 116 -0.71 5.63 5.72
CA MET A 116 0.60 5.01 5.56
C MET A 116 1.13 5.30 4.16
N VAL A 117 2.29 5.94 4.03
CA VAL A 117 2.93 6.28 2.76
C VAL A 117 4.22 5.47 2.61
N PHE A 118 4.31 4.72 1.53
CA PHE A 118 5.49 3.96 1.14
C PHE A 118 6.02 4.54 -0.17
N LYS A 119 7.25 5.02 -0.16
CA LYS A 119 7.83 5.72 -1.30
C LYS A 119 9.27 5.29 -1.52
N ARG A 120 9.58 4.88 -2.75
CA ARG A 120 10.96 4.70 -3.20
C ARG A 120 11.34 5.79 -4.20
N ALA A 121 12.41 6.53 -3.92
CA ALA A 121 12.87 7.63 -4.77
C ALA A 121 13.55 7.15 -6.07
N SER A 122 14.30 6.04 -6.01
CA SER A 122 15.10 5.53 -7.13
C SER A 122 15.28 4.02 -7.06
N GLY A 123 15.67 3.40 -8.19
CA GLY A 123 15.95 1.97 -8.29
C GLY A 123 14.71 1.08 -8.42
N ASP A 124 14.91 -0.22 -8.13
CA ASP A 124 13.86 -1.24 -8.21
C ASP A 124 12.70 -0.97 -7.25
N LYS A 125 11.46 -1.34 -7.64
CA LYS A 125 10.27 -1.15 -6.80
C LYS A 125 10.45 -1.71 -5.39
N LEU A 126 10.16 -0.91 -4.36
CA LEU A 126 10.21 -1.34 -2.96
C LEU A 126 9.22 -2.49 -2.73
N GLN A 127 9.69 -3.67 -2.30
CA GLN A 127 8.79 -4.74 -1.88
C GLN A 127 8.18 -4.40 -0.50
N LEU A 128 6.85 -4.41 -0.39
CA LEU A 128 6.14 -4.18 0.86
C LEU A 128 5.58 -5.49 1.42
N ASN A 129 5.93 -5.78 2.67
CA ASN A 129 5.35 -6.84 3.49
C ASN A 129 4.52 -6.22 4.61
N LEU A 130 3.29 -5.80 4.27
CA LEU A 130 2.33 -5.26 5.23
C LEU A 130 1.26 -6.31 5.56
N GLY A 131 1.09 -6.63 6.84
CA GLY A 131 0.06 -7.57 7.28
C GLY A 131 0.41 -8.27 8.59
N SER A 132 0.20 -9.57 8.68
CA SER A 132 0.55 -10.35 9.86
C SER A 132 1.18 -11.69 9.54
N THR A 133 1.94 -12.21 10.51
CA THR A 133 2.71 -13.45 10.42
C THR A 133 1.89 -14.72 10.64
N THR A 134 0.75 -14.66 11.32
CA THR A 134 0.00 -15.88 11.70
C THR A 134 -1.07 -16.23 10.66
N HIS A 135 -0.91 -17.39 10.01
CA HIS A 135 -1.70 -17.85 8.86
C HIS A 135 -3.18 -18.16 9.12
N ARG A 136 -3.69 -18.03 10.36
CA ARG A 136 -5.04 -18.53 10.69
C ARG A 136 -6.06 -17.47 11.11
N HIS A 137 -5.66 -16.36 11.73
CA HIS A 137 -6.63 -15.40 12.30
C HIS A 137 -6.22 -13.94 12.22
N SER A 138 -5.16 -13.63 11.50
CA SER A 138 -4.66 -12.28 11.54
C SER A 138 -5.28 -11.40 10.48
N ILE A 139 -5.65 -10.21 10.94
CA ILE A 139 -6.53 -9.30 10.21
C ILE A 139 -5.79 -7.99 10.03
N LEU A 140 -5.54 -7.64 8.78
CA LEU A 140 -5.24 -6.26 8.41
C LEU A 140 -6.57 -5.51 8.34
N LYS A 141 -6.82 -4.60 9.29
CA LYS A 141 -7.98 -3.71 9.28
C LYS A 141 -7.54 -2.38 8.70
N ASN A 142 -8.05 -2.01 7.52
CA ASN A 142 -7.76 -0.71 6.91
C ASN A 142 -9.05 0.08 6.73
N SER A 143 -9.22 1.13 7.53
CA SER A 143 -10.25 2.17 7.33
C SER A 143 -9.66 3.53 6.99
N GLY A 144 -8.32 3.62 6.91
CA GLY A 144 -7.58 4.80 6.51
C GLY A 144 -7.08 4.70 5.07
N SER A 145 -5.89 5.26 4.82
CA SER A 145 -5.26 5.30 3.48
C SER A 145 -3.91 4.61 3.50
N ILE A 146 -3.64 3.79 2.47
CA ILE A 146 -2.32 3.20 2.19
C ILE A 146 -1.87 3.71 0.83
N CYS A 147 -0.70 4.31 0.73
CA CYS A 147 -0.21 4.99 -0.46
C CYS A 147 1.09 4.36 -0.93
N LEU A 148 1.14 3.93 -2.19
CA LEU A 148 2.26 3.22 -2.78
C LEU A 148 2.90 4.07 -3.87
N TYR A 149 4.18 4.40 -3.75
CA TYR A 149 4.94 5.12 -4.78
C TYR A 149 6.22 4.36 -5.11
N ASN A 150 6.37 3.92 -6.37
CA ASN A 150 7.41 2.99 -6.80
C ASN A 150 7.55 1.78 -5.85
N THR A 151 6.40 1.21 -5.47
CA THR A 151 6.29 0.16 -4.45
C THR A 151 5.48 -1.02 -5.00
N SER A 152 5.92 -2.23 -4.70
CA SER A 152 5.24 -3.49 -5.04
C SER A 152 4.68 -4.11 -3.77
N TRP A 153 3.36 -4.27 -3.69
CA TRP A 153 2.70 -4.89 -2.55
C TRP A 153 1.81 -6.05 -2.99
N LYS A 154 2.09 -7.23 -2.46
CA LYS A 154 1.20 -8.39 -2.55
C LYS A 154 0.27 -8.40 -1.36
N ILE A 155 -1.02 -8.17 -1.61
CA ILE A 155 -2.02 -8.03 -0.55
C ILE A 155 -2.19 -9.36 0.20
N PRO A 156 -2.25 -9.32 1.55
CA PRO A 156 -2.65 -10.49 2.33
C PRO A 156 -4.12 -10.84 2.05
N LYS A 157 -4.49 -12.12 2.19
CA LYS A 157 -5.82 -12.65 1.82
C LYS A 157 -7.01 -11.81 2.30
N ASN A 158 -6.91 -11.19 3.49
CA ASN A 158 -8.02 -10.47 4.10
C ASN A 158 -7.57 -9.06 4.52
N ILE A 159 -8.15 -8.04 3.87
CA ILE A 159 -8.17 -6.67 4.38
C ILE A 159 -9.62 -6.37 4.77
N GLU A 160 -9.85 -6.14 6.05
CA GLU A 160 -11.17 -5.76 6.57
C GLU A 160 -11.34 -4.23 6.58
N LYS A 161 -12.62 -3.81 6.65
CA LYS A 161 -13.09 -2.42 6.71
C LYS A 161 -13.01 -1.70 5.37
N HIS A 162 -13.57 -0.49 5.35
CA HIS A 162 -13.72 0.33 4.15
C HIS A 162 -12.68 1.44 4.08
N GLY A 163 -11.45 1.07 3.70
CA GLY A 163 -10.31 1.98 3.52
C GLY A 163 -10.03 2.28 2.06
N CYS A 164 -8.88 2.90 1.79
CA CYS A 164 -8.37 3.09 0.44
C CYS A 164 -6.91 2.67 0.32
N ILE A 165 -6.58 2.11 -0.85
CA ILE A 165 -5.22 1.83 -1.29
C ILE A 165 -4.98 2.65 -2.56
N THR A 166 -4.07 3.62 -2.50
CA THR A 166 -3.63 4.37 -3.67
C THR A 166 -2.40 3.70 -4.27
N VAL A 167 -2.54 3.25 -5.51
CA VAL A 167 -1.44 2.80 -6.35
C VAL A 167 -0.96 4.02 -7.12
N GLY A 168 0.19 4.54 -6.72
CA GLY A 168 0.84 5.68 -7.35
C GLY A 168 1.79 5.28 -8.47
N THR A 169 2.50 6.26 -9.01
CA THR A 169 3.46 6.10 -10.12
C THR A 169 4.46 4.99 -9.86
N GLY A 170 4.59 4.08 -10.84
CA GLY A 170 5.52 2.96 -10.82
C GLY A 170 5.19 1.91 -9.75
N SER A 171 4.00 1.92 -9.16
CA SER A 171 3.62 0.94 -8.14
C SER A 171 2.85 -0.23 -8.72
N ILE A 172 2.96 -1.37 -8.03
CA ILE A 172 2.25 -2.61 -8.36
C ILE A 172 1.48 -3.06 -7.14
N LEU A 173 0.20 -3.33 -7.32
CA LEU A 173 -0.65 -3.99 -6.34
C LEU A 173 -1.02 -5.39 -6.85
N ASP A 174 -0.57 -6.44 -6.17
CA ASP A 174 -0.82 -7.83 -6.54
C ASP A 174 -1.87 -8.47 -5.62
N PHE A 175 -3.01 -8.83 -6.21
CA PHE A 175 -4.08 -9.61 -5.60
C PHE A 175 -3.91 -11.08 -5.97
N LEU A 176 -3.87 -11.94 -4.94
CA LEU A 176 -3.92 -13.38 -5.13
C LEU A 176 -5.24 -13.93 -4.59
N LEU A 177 -6.17 -14.22 -5.50
CA LEU A 177 -7.39 -14.96 -5.21
C LEU A 177 -7.03 -16.45 -5.06
N ARG A 178 -7.67 -17.17 -4.12
CA ARG A 178 -7.48 -18.63 -4.02
C ARG A 178 -8.81 -19.36 -3.98
N TYR A 179 -8.73 -20.64 -4.35
CA TYR A 179 -9.82 -21.60 -4.33
C TYR A 179 -10.52 -21.64 -2.96
N TYR A 180 -11.85 -21.50 -2.95
CA TYR A 180 -12.70 -21.40 -1.76
C TYR A 180 -12.37 -20.27 -0.77
N ASP A 181 -11.61 -19.26 -1.16
CA ASP A 181 -11.62 -18.04 -0.37
C ASP A 181 -13.06 -17.49 -0.42
N TYR A 182 -13.75 -17.52 0.73
CA TYR A 182 -14.98 -16.75 0.97
C TYR A 182 -14.55 -15.30 1.00
N ILE A 183 -14.26 -14.75 -0.18
CA ILE A 183 -13.86 -13.38 -0.36
C ILE A 183 -15.05 -12.56 0.14
N SER A 184 -14.92 -12.04 1.36
CA SER A 184 -15.68 -10.87 1.79
C SER A 184 -15.55 -9.84 0.66
N PRO A 185 -16.62 -9.12 0.27
CA PRO A 185 -16.46 -8.03 -0.68
C PRO A 185 -15.25 -7.21 -0.25
N PHE A 186 -14.33 -7.03 -1.20
CA PHE A 186 -13.14 -6.23 -0.96
C PHE A 186 -13.62 -4.81 -0.73
N ASP A 187 -13.84 -4.46 0.54
CA ASP A 187 -14.35 -3.15 0.95
C ASP A 187 -13.31 -2.03 0.75
N GLN A 188 -12.18 -2.34 0.11
CA GLN A 188 -11.11 -1.39 -0.17
C GLN A 188 -11.35 -0.71 -1.51
N ILE A 189 -11.26 0.62 -1.52
CA ILE A 189 -11.19 1.40 -2.75
C ILE A 189 -9.75 1.33 -3.27
N ILE A 190 -9.57 0.83 -4.50
CA ILE A 190 -8.26 0.83 -5.16
C ILE A 190 -8.20 2.04 -6.09
N TYR A 191 -7.45 3.07 -5.72
CA TYR A 191 -7.29 4.26 -6.54
C TYR A 191 -5.99 4.19 -7.36
N LEU A 192 -6.09 4.29 -8.68
CA LEU A 192 -4.97 4.33 -9.61
C LEU A 192 -4.67 5.79 -9.94
N GLU A 193 -3.46 6.25 -9.61
CA GLU A 193 -3.09 7.67 -9.78
C GLU A 193 -2.51 7.93 -11.16
N SER A 194 -1.42 7.25 -11.53
CA SER A 194 -0.74 7.32 -12.83
C SER A 194 0.31 6.22 -12.92
N ASP A 195 0.63 5.70 -14.11
CA ASP A 195 1.61 4.62 -14.33
C ASP A 195 1.51 3.49 -13.27
N SER A 196 0.28 3.10 -12.98
CA SER A 196 -0.08 2.20 -11.89
C SER A 196 -0.49 0.83 -12.43
N GLU A 197 -0.07 -0.23 -11.76
CA GLU A 197 -0.44 -1.60 -12.15
C GLU A 197 -1.20 -2.30 -11.02
N VAL A 198 -2.37 -2.84 -11.34
CA VAL A 198 -3.08 -3.82 -10.51
C VAL A 198 -2.97 -5.18 -11.18
N ARG A 199 -2.51 -6.18 -10.43
CA ARG A 199 -2.40 -7.57 -10.89
C ARG A 199 -3.40 -8.42 -10.11
N ILE A 200 -4.18 -9.22 -10.82
CA ILE A 200 -5.21 -10.08 -10.24
C ILE A 200 -4.91 -11.50 -10.70
N SER A 201 -4.49 -12.32 -9.73
CA SER A 201 -4.11 -13.71 -9.93
C SER A 201 -5.10 -14.66 -9.26
N GLY A 202 -5.15 -15.91 -9.71
CA GLY A 202 -6.01 -16.95 -9.15
C GLY A 202 -7.35 -17.11 -9.87
N LEU A 203 -7.57 -16.42 -11.00
CA LEU A 203 -8.83 -16.46 -11.75
C LEU A 203 -9.00 -17.77 -12.54
N LYS A 204 -7.91 -18.53 -12.76
CA LYS A 204 -7.93 -19.85 -13.43
C LYS A 204 -8.59 -20.95 -12.60
N SER A 205 -8.79 -20.74 -11.30
CA SER A 205 -9.40 -21.74 -10.40
C SER A 205 -10.86 -21.37 -10.09
N PRO A 206 -11.75 -22.33 -9.84
CA PRO A 206 -13.12 -22.02 -9.43
C PRO A 206 -13.13 -21.19 -8.14
N LEU A 207 -13.86 -20.08 -8.13
CA LEU A 207 -14.06 -19.24 -6.95
C LEU A 207 -15.43 -19.54 -6.35
N ALA A 208 -15.55 -19.42 -5.02
CA ALA A 208 -16.83 -19.65 -4.34
C ALA A 208 -17.87 -18.58 -4.71
N THR A 209 -17.41 -17.36 -4.96
CA THR A 209 -18.19 -16.20 -5.40
C THR A 209 -17.40 -15.44 -6.46
N ILE A 210 -18.12 -14.72 -7.32
CA ILE A 210 -17.49 -13.83 -8.31
C ILE A 210 -16.90 -12.63 -7.54
N PRO A 211 -15.58 -12.40 -7.59
CA PRO A 211 -14.96 -11.29 -6.88
C PRO A 211 -15.43 -9.97 -7.50
N SER A 212 -15.76 -9.00 -6.64
CA SER A 212 -16.02 -7.62 -7.03
C SER A 212 -14.99 -6.71 -6.40
N ILE A 213 -14.27 -5.95 -7.22
CA ILE A 213 -13.22 -5.01 -6.78
C ILE A 213 -13.61 -3.59 -7.18
N GLU A 214 -13.57 -2.65 -6.24
CA GLU A 214 -13.75 -1.23 -6.53
C GLU A 214 -12.43 -0.60 -6.97
N VAL A 215 -12.38 -0.11 -8.21
CA VAL A 215 -11.19 0.47 -8.83
C VAL A 215 -11.55 1.87 -9.34
N VAL A 216 -10.85 2.90 -8.88
CA VAL A 216 -11.12 4.29 -9.28
C VAL A 216 -9.87 4.87 -9.95
N GLY A 217 -10.05 5.77 -10.92
CA GLY A 217 -8.93 6.43 -11.61
C GLY A 217 -8.27 5.61 -12.71
N TRP A 218 -8.95 4.58 -13.24
CA TRP A 218 -8.43 3.83 -14.39
C TRP A 218 -8.43 4.70 -15.65
N SER A 219 -7.25 4.85 -16.26
CA SER A 219 -6.98 5.73 -17.40
C SER A 219 -5.84 5.16 -18.25
N GLU A 220 -5.40 5.90 -19.28
CA GLU A 220 -4.44 5.44 -20.30
C GLU A 220 -3.14 4.84 -19.72
N ASP A 221 -2.55 5.49 -18.72
CA ASP A 221 -1.28 5.05 -18.13
C ASP A 221 -1.43 3.91 -17.11
N ASN A 222 -2.68 3.54 -16.76
CA ASN A 222 -2.96 2.57 -15.71
C ASN A 222 -3.34 1.21 -16.30
N LYS A 223 -2.83 0.13 -15.71
CA LYS A 223 -3.02 -1.24 -16.21
C LYS A 223 -3.71 -2.11 -15.18
N ILE A 224 -4.63 -2.93 -15.64
CA ILE A 224 -5.20 -4.03 -14.87
C ILE A 224 -4.79 -5.32 -15.57
N ILE A 225 -4.02 -6.16 -14.88
CA ILE A 225 -3.43 -7.37 -15.43
C ILE A 225 -4.11 -8.57 -14.76
N LEU A 226 -4.58 -9.51 -15.56
CA LEU A 226 -5.23 -10.74 -15.11
C LEU A 226 -4.35 -11.93 -15.45
N ASP A 227 -4.27 -12.92 -14.57
CA ASP A 227 -3.54 -14.17 -14.82
C ASP A 227 -4.29 -15.16 -15.73
N THR A 228 -5.29 -14.70 -16.48
CA THR A 228 -6.11 -15.50 -17.38
C THR A 228 -6.20 -14.84 -18.75
N VAL A 229 -6.31 -15.67 -19.78
CA VAL A 229 -6.48 -15.21 -21.16
C VAL A 229 -7.95 -14.85 -21.38
N ILE A 230 -8.21 -13.62 -21.81
CA ILE A 230 -9.53 -13.14 -22.22
C ILE A 230 -9.50 -13.13 -23.75
N GLU A 231 -10.38 -13.88 -24.40
CA GLU A 231 -10.26 -14.14 -25.84
C GLU A 231 -10.53 -12.90 -26.71
N SER A 232 -11.37 -11.98 -26.24
CA SER A 232 -11.75 -10.78 -26.99
C SER A 232 -12.29 -9.67 -26.08
N THR A 233 -12.34 -8.44 -26.60
CA THR A 233 -12.97 -7.30 -25.91
C THR A 233 -14.49 -7.46 -25.77
N GLU A 234 -15.15 -8.35 -26.52
CA GLU A 234 -16.58 -8.66 -26.35
C GLU A 234 -16.86 -9.32 -24.99
N LYS A 235 -15.83 -9.89 -24.34
CA LYS A 235 -15.89 -10.44 -22.99
C LYS A 235 -15.80 -9.36 -21.90
N LEU A 236 -15.66 -8.09 -22.28
CA LEU A 236 -15.62 -6.93 -21.39
C LEU A 236 -16.96 -6.20 -21.47
N VAL A 237 -17.90 -6.57 -20.60
CA VAL A 237 -19.25 -6.01 -20.61
C VAL A 237 -19.38 -4.93 -19.54
N TYR A 238 -19.42 -3.68 -19.97
CA TYR A 238 -19.58 -2.53 -19.07
C TYR A 238 -21.01 -1.99 -19.07
N SER A 239 -21.52 -1.68 -17.88
CA SER A 239 -22.83 -1.06 -17.67
C SER A 239 -22.66 0.42 -17.34
N GLU A 240 -23.10 1.30 -18.23
CA GLU A 240 -23.10 2.76 -18.03
C GLU A 240 -23.96 3.19 -16.84
N ASP A 241 -25.04 2.44 -16.55
CA ASP A 241 -25.97 2.73 -15.45
C ASP A 241 -25.36 2.45 -14.08
N THR A 242 -24.54 1.41 -13.96
CA THR A 242 -23.97 0.98 -12.67
C THR A 242 -22.49 1.36 -12.51
N GLY A 243 -21.76 1.58 -13.60
CA GLY A 243 -20.31 1.76 -13.58
C GLY A 243 -19.53 0.46 -13.39
N ILE A 244 -20.18 -0.70 -13.57
CA ILE A 244 -19.57 -2.02 -13.37
C ILE A 244 -19.11 -2.58 -14.71
N LEU A 245 -17.84 -2.99 -14.77
CA LEU A 245 -17.25 -3.78 -15.84
C LEU A 245 -17.19 -5.25 -15.42
N SER A 246 -17.96 -6.10 -16.10
CA SER A 246 -17.97 -7.54 -15.94
C SER A 246 -17.05 -8.20 -16.96
N ILE A 247 -16.11 -9.02 -16.48
CA ILE A 247 -15.13 -9.71 -17.32
C ILE A 247 -15.49 -11.18 -17.38
N PHE A 248 -15.77 -11.67 -18.59
CA PHE A 248 -16.25 -13.02 -18.83
C PHE A 248 -15.14 -13.97 -19.24
N GLY A 249 -15.14 -15.18 -18.68
CA GLY A 249 -14.35 -16.30 -19.19
C GLY A 249 -15.07 -16.95 -20.37
N THR A 250 -15.98 -17.86 -20.07
CA THR A 250 -16.85 -18.51 -21.07
C THR A 250 -18.23 -17.84 -21.12
N ALA A 251 -19.18 -18.33 -20.33
CA ALA A 251 -20.56 -17.82 -20.24
C ALA A 251 -20.83 -17.02 -18.95
N GLU A 252 -19.98 -17.16 -17.94
CA GLU A 252 -20.12 -16.50 -16.64
C GLU A 252 -18.99 -15.49 -16.41
N PRO A 253 -19.25 -14.40 -15.66
CA PRO A 253 -18.20 -13.47 -15.27
C PRO A 253 -17.25 -14.15 -14.29
N ILE A 254 -15.96 -13.96 -14.50
CA ILE A 254 -14.89 -14.46 -13.61
C ILE A 254 -14.45 -13.41 -12.59
N ILE A 255 -14.72 -12.13 -12.88
CA ILE A 255 -14.50 -11.00 -11.99
C ILE A 255 -15.37 -9.81 -12.44
N THR A 256 -15.79 -8.99 -11.49
CA THR A 256 -16.40 -7.69 -11.74
C THR A 256 -15.54 -6.58 -11.17
N LEU A 257 -15.38 -5.50 -11.93
CA LEU A 257 -14.68 -4.30 -11.51
C LEU A 257 -15.69 -3.17 -11.43
N ASN A 258 -15.91 -2.60 -10.25
CA ASN A 258 -16.66 -1.36 -10.11
C ASN A 258 -15.71 -0.21 -10.43
N ILE A 259 -15.71 0.23 -11.68
CA ILE A 259 -14.79 1.25 -12.20
C ILE A 259 -15.38 2.67 -12.16
N GLY A 260 -16.65 2.79 -11.79
CA GLY A 260 -17.42 4.02 -11.84
C GLY A 260 -17.99 4.33 -13.22
N LYS A 261 -18.79 5.39 -13.30
CA LYS A 261 -19.44 5.84 -14.54
C LYS A 261 -18.48 6.63 -15.43
N GLY A 262 -18.86 6.82 -16.70
CA GLY A 262 -18.16 7.70 -17.64
C GLY A 262 -17.18 7.02 -18.60
N TYR A 263 -17.05 5.70 -18.54
CA TYR A 263 -16.26 4.92 -19.51
C TYR A 263 -17.07 4.64 -20.77
N TRP A 264 -16.38 4.56 -21.91
CA TRP A 264 -16.96 4.13 -23.17
C TRP A 264 -16.43 2.74 -23.56
N GLY A 265 -17.31 1.76 -23.74
CA GLY A 265 -16.91 0.36 -23.96
C GLY A 265 -15.97 0.14 -25.15
N ALA A 266 -16.14 0.91 -26.23
CA ALA A 266 -15.26 0.84 -27.41
C ALA A 266 -13.83 1.34 -27.13
N ALA A 267 -13.61 2.03 -26.01
CA ALA A 267 -12.31 2.49 -25.60
C ALA A 267 -11.54 1.50 -24.70
N PHE A 268 -12.11 0.35 -24.38
CA PHE A 268 -11.36 -0.73 -23.74
C PHE A 268 -10.41 -1.39 -24.74
N ARG A 269 -9.20 -1.67 -24.29
CA ARG A 269 -8.18 -2.41 -25.01
C ARG A 269 -7.75 -3.62 -24.20
N LEU A 270 -7.44 -4.67 -24.95
CA LEU A 270 -6.96 -5.92 -24.41
C LEU A 270 -5.63 -6.25 -25.10
N LEU A 271 -4.59 -6.40 -24.30
CA LEU A 271 -3.29 -6.89 -24.74
C LEU A 271 -3.11 -8.29 -24.17
N LEU A 272 -2.76 -9.24 -25.03
CA LEU A 272 -2.49 -10.62 -24.63
C LEU A 272 -1.00 -10.83 -24.47
N ASP A 273 -0.62 -11.57 -23.45
CA ASP A 273 0.73 -12.06 -23.25
C ASP A 273 0.70 -13.55 -22.85
N ASP A 274 1.88 -14.16 -22.72
CA ASP A 274 2.00 -15.59 -22.40
C ASP A 274 1.46 -15.95 -21.00
N TYR A 275 1.20 -14.95 -20.15
CA TYR A 275 0.84 -15.13 -18.74
C TYR A 275 -0.63 -14.77 -18.45
N GLY A 276 -1.28 -14.01 -19.32
CA GLY A 276 -2.70 -13.69 -19.24
C GLY A 276 -3.09 -12.50 -20.11
N SER A 277 -3.80 -11.54 -19.52
CA SER A 277 -4.36 -10.40 -20.23
C SER A 277 -4.13 -9.09 -19.50
N THR A 278 -3.75 -8.05 -20.24
CA THR A 278 -3.66 -6.69 -19.75
C THR A 278 -4.80 -5.85 -20.31
N LEU A 279 -5.63 -5.31 -19.43
CA LEU A 279 -6.70 -4.38 -19.74
C LEU A 279 -6.17 -2.95 -19.67
N GLN A 280 -6.49 -2.16 -20.69
CA GLN A 280 -6.19 -0.74 -20.76
C GLN A 280 -7.42 0.06 -21.20
N TYR A 281 -7.46 1.34 -20.84
CA TYR A 281 -8.47 2.28 -21.30
C TYR A 281 -7.78 3.51 -21.88
N TRP A 282 -7.85 3.71 -23.20
CA TRP A 282 -7.02 4.72 -23.90
C TRP A 282 -7.59 6.13 -23.90
N MET A 283 -8.70 6.37 -23.21
CA MET A 283 -9.31 7.70 -23.12
C MET A 283 -9.18 8.25 -21.70
N SER A 284 -9.29 9.56 -21.56
CA SER A 284 -9.52 10.18 -20.25
C SER A 284 -10.98 9.99 -19.84
N VAL A 285 -11.21 9.76 -18.55
CA VAL A 285 -12.56 9.66 -17.98
C VAL A 285 -12.97 11.02 -17.42
N LEU A 286 -14.06 11.58 -17.93
CA LEU A 286 -14.57 12.86 -17.43
C LEU A 286 -15.14 12.69 -16.02
N GLY A 287 -14.75 13.58 -15.11
CA GLY A 287 -15.26 13.58 -13.73
C GLY A 287 -14.64 12.53 -12.80
N ALA A 288 -13.62 11.78 -13.25
CA ALA A 288 -12.85 10.92 -12.36
C ALA A 288 -12.05 11.77 -11.37
N SER A 289 -12.49 11.84 -10.12
CA SER A 289 -11.77 12.51 -9.03
C SER A 289 -11.31 11.49 -7.99
N ARG A 290 -10.16 11.76 -7.37
CA ARG A 290 -9.67 11.01 -6.21
C ARG A 290 -10.76 10.94 -5.13
N PRO A 291 -11.15 9.75 -4.65
CA PRO A 291 -12.07 9.61 -3.54
C PRO A 291 -11.52 10.28 -2.28
N SER A 292 -12.36 10.94 -1.48
CA SER A 292 -11.93 11.65 -0.27
C SER A 292 -11.24 10.74 0.77
N LYS A 293 -11.60 9.45 0.78
CA LYS A 293 -10.96 8.41 1.61
C LYS A 293 -9.55 8.04 1.13
N CYS A 294 -9.20 8.33 -0.11
CA CYS A 294 -7.89 8.06 -0.70
C CYS A 294 -6.94 9.24 -0.45
N ARG A 295 -6.80 9.65 0.81
CA ARG A 295 -5.92 10.77 1.18
C ARG A 295 -4.47 10.29 1.15
N CYS A 296 -3.73 10.74 0.15
CA CYS A 296 -2.30 10.49 0.05
C CYS A 296 -1.55 11.81 -0.14
N VAL A 297 -0.46 11.95 0.61
CA VAL A 297 0.51 13.05 0.46
C VAL A 297 1.86 12.45 0.10
N THR A 298 2.62 13.15 -0.75
CA THR A 298 3.91 12.68 -1.26
C THR A 298 5.10 13.38 -0.62
N GLU A 299 4.84 14.47 0.12
CA GLU A 299 5.81 15.23 0.90
C GLU A 299 5.87 14.65 2.32
N PHE A 300 7.08 14.39 2.79
CA PHE A 300 7.31 13.84 4.11
C PHE A 300 7.37 14.99 5.14
N PRO A 301 6.82 14.80 6.35
CA PRO A 301 6.95 15.77 7.42
C PRO A 301 8.43 16.06 7.75
N LYS A 302 8.77 17.33 7.90
CA LYS A 302 10.13 17.76 8.29
C LYS A 302 10.22 17.92 9.79
N VAL A 303 11.39 17.61 10.35
CA VAL A 303 11.68 17.88 11.77
C VAL A 303 11.51 19.39 12.05
N PRO A 304 10.76 19.78 13.09
CA PRO A 304 10.63 21.18 13.47
C PRO A 304 12.00 21.82 13.75
N THR A 305 12.26 22.98 13.14
CA THR A 305 13.52 23.73 13.34
C THR A 305 13.38 24.87 14.34
N THR A 306 12.15 25.25 14.69
CA THR A 306 11.84 26.28 15.67
C THR A 306 11.48 25.66 17.01
N ARG A 307 12.09 26.12 18.10
CA ARG A 307 11.69 25.73 19.46
C ARG A 307 10.20 26.06 19.67
N PRO A 308 9.41 25.18 20.31
CA PRO A 308 8.08 25.55 20.76
C PRO A 308 8.19 26.80 21.65
N SER A 309 7.42 27.83 21.36
CA SER A 309 7.26 28.95 22.28
C SER A 309 6.54 28.43 23.52
N SER A 310 7.30 28.34 24.62
CA SER A 310 6.81 28.01 25.96
C SER A 310 5.77 29.00 26.47
#